data_AF-A0A7S5VTU2-F1
#
_entry.id   AF-A0A7S5VTU2-F1
#
_cell.length_a   1.000
_cell.length_b   1.000
_cell.length_c   1.000
_cell.angle_alpha   90.00
_cell.angle_beta   90.00
_cell.angle_gamma   90.00
#
_symmetry.space_group_name_H-M   'P 1'
#
loop_
_entity.id
_entity.type
_entity.pdbx_description
1 polymer ?
#
loop_
_entity_poly.entity_id
_entity_poly.type
_entity_poly.pdbx_seq_one_letter_code
_entity_poly.pdbx_strand_id
1 'polypeptide(L)' 'GVITCEGCKGFFRRSQAGPVNYQCPRNKNCVIDRVNRNRCQYCRLQKCIALGMSRDAVKFGRMSKKQREKV' A
#
# COMPACT_ATOMS: atom_id res chain seq x y z
N GLY A 1 -8.51 -1.41 -8.40
CA GLY A 1 -7.19 -0.76 -8.48
C GLY A 1 -7.34 0.74 -8.28
N VAL A 2 -6.50 1.34 -7.42
CA VAL A 2 -6.55 2.76 -7.03
C VAL A 2 -5.45 3.53 -7.76
N ILE A 3 -5.75 4.74 -8.26
CA ILE A 3 -4.76 5.62 -8.87
C ILE A 3 -3.83 6.13 -7.76
N THR A 4 -2.57 5.74 -7.81
CA THR A 4 -1.59 6.07 -6.77
C THR A 4 -0.22 6.29 -7.38
N CYS A 5 0.61 7.10 -6.72
CA CYS A 5 1.99 7.29 -7.17
C CYS A 5 2.82 6.00 -7.00
N GLU A 6 3.84 5.82 -7.84
CA GLU A 6 4.73 4.64 -7.80
C GLU A 6 5.38 4.44 -6.42
N GLY A 7 5.68 5.52 -5.70
CA GLY A 7 6.22 5.44 -4.34
C GLY A 7 5.26 4.80 -3.33
N CYS A 8 3.95 5.08 -3.41
CA CYS A 8 2.95 4.44 -2.53
C CYS A 8 2.62 3.02 -2.97
N LYS A 9 2.62 2.75 -4.28
CA LYS A 9 2.47 1.39 -4.83
C LYS A 9 3.59 0.46 -4.36
N GLY A 10 4.85 0.90 -4.46
CA GLY A 10 5.99 0.13 -3.98
C GLY A 10 6.01 -0.04 -2.46
N PHE A 11 5.65 1.02 -1.72
CA PHE A 11 5.50 0.96 -0.27
C PHE A 11 4.45 -0.08 0.16
N PHE A 12 3.23 0.00 -0.40
CA PHE A 12 2.14 -0.91 -0.06
C PHE A 12 2.49 -2.37 -0.36
N ARG A 13 3.12 -2.66 -1.51
CA ARG A 13 3.59 -4.02 -1.84
C ARG A 13 4.56 -4.57 -0.78
N ARG A 14 5.51 -3.76 -0.30
CA ARG A 14 6.45 -4.19 0.75
C ARG A 14 5.76 -4.39 2.10
N SER A 15 4.84 -3.49 2.46
CA SER A 15 4.06 -3.59 3.70
C SER A 15 3.15 -4.82 3.74
N GLN A 16 2.90 -5.44 2.59
CA GLN A 16 2.05 -6.62 2.45
C GLN A 16 2.86 -7.91 2.24
N ALA A 17 4.20 -7.85 2.16
CA ALA A 17 5.06 -9.01 1.94
C ALA A 17 5.33 -9.84 3.20
N GLY A 18 5.07 -9.28 4.38
CA GLY A 18 5.27 -9.94 5.67
C GLY A 18 4.72 -9.10 6.82
N PRO A 19 4.83 -9.60 8.06
CA PRO A 19 4.39 -8.86 9.24
C PRO A 19 5.20 -7.58 9.39
N VAL A 20 4.54 -6.42 9.23
CA VAL A 20 5.13 -5.11 9.47
C VAL A 20 4.46 -4.49 10.69
N ASN A 21 5.25 -4.15 11.71
CA ASN A 21 4.76 -3.46 12.90
C ASN A 21 5.06 -1.96 12.79
N TYR A 22 4.32 -1.26 11.93
CA TYR A 22 4.45 0.19 11.85
C TYR A 22 3.76 0.85 13.04
N GLN A 23 4.50 1.70 13.74
CA GLN A 23 3.96 2.52 14.82
C GLN A 23 3.88 3.98 14.37
N CYS A 24 2.84 4.68 14.82
CA CYS A 24 2.77 6.11 14.62
C CYS A 24 3.60 6.81 15.70
N PRO A 25 4.51 7.73 15.36
CA PRO A 25 5.25 8.51 16.36
C PRO A 25 4.39 9.61 17.03
N ARG A 26 3.10 9.70 16.66
CA ARG A 26 2.14 10.74 17.10
C ARG A 26 0.76 10.10 17.27
N ASN A 27 -0.31 10.88 17.14
CA ASN A 27 -1.68 10.48 17.46
C ASN A 27 -2.40 9.74 16.30
N LYS A 28 -1.67 8.93 15.53
CA LYS A 28 -2.23 8.13 14.40
C LYS A 28 -3.00 8.95 13.35
N ASN A 29 -2.80 10.26 13.29
CA ASN A 29 -3.52 11.22 12.44
C ASN A 29 -2.56 12.05 11.56
N CYS A 30 -1.39 11.51 11.20
CA CYS A 30 -0.41 12.24 10.40
C CYS A 30 -0.97 12.57 9.01
N VAL A 31 -0.84 13.83 8.61
CA VAL A 31 -1.09 14.25 7.22
C VAL A 31 -0.05 13.61 6.31
N ILE A 32 -0.52 12.89 5.28
CA ILE A 32 0.32 12.20 4.29
C ILE A 32 0.18 12.89 2.94
N ASP A 33 1.22 13.62 2.57
CA ASP A 33 1.38 14.33 1.30
C ASP A 33 2.67 13.88 0.56
N ARG A 34 3.00 14.51 -0.57
CA ARG A 34 4.18 14.14 -1.38
C ARG A 34 5.51 14.30 -0.64
N VAL A 35 5.61 15.29 0.25
CA VAL A 35 6.84 15.66 0.98
C VAL A 35 6.97 14.82 2.27
N ASN A 36 5.86 14.63 2.98
CA ASN A 36 5.83 14.10 4.35
C ASN A 36 5.45 12.62 4.44
N ARG A 37 5.10 11.97 3.33
CA ARG A 37 4.70 10.55 3.30
C ARG A 37 5.68 9.57 3.95
N ASN A 38 6.96 9.91 4.04
CA ASN A 38 7.96 9.03 4.67
C ASN A 38 8.06 9.21 6.20
N ARG A 39 7.48 10.27 6.77
CA ARG A 39 7.59 10.58 8.21
C ARG A 39 6.82 9.62 9.12
N CYS A 40 5.79 8.95 8.60
CA CYS A 40 5.00 8.00 9.38
C CYS A 40 4.51 6.85 8.49
N GLN A 41 5.14 5.69 8.63
CA GLN A 41 4.78 4.49 7.87
C GLN A 41 3.40 3.97 8.26
N TYR A 42 3.03 4.06 9.54
CA TYR A 42 1.70 3.64 10.02
C TYR A 42 0.59 4.41 9.31
N CYS A 43 0.60 5.75 9.40
CA CYS A 43 -0.44 6.58 8.80
C CYS A 43 -0.42 6.49 7.27
N ARG A 44 0.76 6.33 6.66
CA ARG A 44 0.87 6.10 5.21
C ARG A 44 0.18 4.80 4.80
N LEU A 45 0.42 3.70 5.52
CA LEU A 45 -0.22 2.42 5.24
C LEU A 45 -1.73 2.49 5.46
N GLN A 46 -2.17 3.06 6.58
CA GLN A 46 -3.59 3.25 6.87
C GLN A 46 -4.29 4.08 5.78
N LYS A 47 -3.67 5.16 5.31
CA LYS A 47 -4.21 5.94 4.18
C LYS A 47 -4.28 5.12 2.89
N CYS A 48 -3.28 4.29 2.60
CA CYS A 48 -3.30 3.41 1.42
C CYS A 48 -4.51 2.46 1.47
N ILE A 49 -4.73 1.82 2.63
CA ILE A 49 -5.85 0.89 2.86
C ILE A 49 -7.19 1.65 2.77
N ALA A 50 -7.31 2.80 3.44
CA ALA A 50 -8.52 3.62 3.46
C ALA A 50 -8.93 4.12 2.05
N LEU A 51 -7.94 4.38 1.18
CA LEU A 51 -8.18 4.74 -0.22
C LEU A 51 -8.48 3.53 -1.13
N GLY A 52 -8.51 2.32 -0.57
CA GLY A 52 -8.88 1.09 -1.27
C GLY A 52 -7.71 0.32 -1.90
N MET A 53 -6.46 0.59 -1.50
CA MET A 53 -5.37 -0.33 -1.89
C MET A 53 -5.59 -1.66 -1.18
N SER A 54 -5.68 -2.74 -1.97
CA SER A 54 -5.82 -4.11 -1.48
C SER A 54 -4.93 -5.04 -2.30
N ARG A 55 -4.43 -6.11 -1.65
CA ARG A 55 -3.74 -7.22 -2.31
C ARG A 55 -4.65 -7.91 -3.32
N ASP A 56 -5.93 -8.05 -2.99
CA ASP A 56 -6.90 -8.81 -3.78
C ASP A 56 -7.49 -7.95 -4.90
N ALA A 57 -7.49 -6.62 -4.74
CA ALA A 57 -7.96 -5.68 -5.76
C ALA A 57 -6.93 -5.41 -6.88
N VAL A 58 -5.89 -6.24 -6.98
CA VAL A 58 -4.95 -6.25 -8.10
C VAL A 58 -5.72 -6.70 -9.34
N LYS A 59 -5.99 -5.77 -10.25
CA LYS A 59 -6.51 -6.13 -11.57
C LYS A 59 -5.43 -6.96 -12.27
N PHE A 60 -5.72 -8.24 -12.46
CA PHE A 60 -4.96 -9.14 -13.32
C PHE A 60 -5.07 -8.66 -14.77
N GLY A 61 -4.32 -7.61 -15.14
CA GLY A 61 -4.27 -7.11 -16.51
C GLY A 61 -3.71 -8.16 -17.46
N ARG A 62 -2.55 -7.91 -18.07
CA ARG A 62 -1.87 -8.91 -18.92
C ARG A 62 -1.18 -9.99 -18.06
N MET A 63 -1.94 -10.79 -17.32
CA MET A 63 -1.42 -11.99 -16.67
C MET A 63 -1.42 -13.14 -17.67
N SER A 64 -0.32 -13.88 -17.75
CA SER A 64 -0.31 -15.13 -18.52
C SER A 64 -1.27 -16.12 -17.88
N LYS A 65 -1.91 -17.01 -18.67
CA LYS A 65 -2.81 -18.07 -18.17
C LYS A 65 -2.21 -18.82 -16.97
N LYS A 66 -0.90 -19.11 -17.05
CA LYS A 66 -0.12 -19.84 -16.03
C LYS A 66 -0.02 -19.12 -14.68
N GLN A 67 -0.12 -17.79 -14.65
CA GLN A 67 -0.12 -17.01 -13.41
C GLN A 67 -1.52 -16.84 -12.82
N ARG A 68 -2.58 -17.11 -13.59
CA ARG A 68 -3.96 -17.07 -13.12
C ARG A 68 -4.38 -18.35 -12.39
N GLU A 69 -3.81 -19.49 -12.77
CA GLU A 69 -4.06 -20.81 -12.12
C GLU A 69 -3.31 -20.99 -10.79
N LYS A 70 -2.32 -20.14 -10.49
CA LYS A 70 -1.49 -20.23 -9.27
C LYS A 70 -1.93 -19.28 -8.15
N VAL A 71 -2.97 -18.49 -8.40
CA VAL A 71 -3.62 -17.62 -7.40
C VAL A 71 -4.88 -18.33 -6.95
#